data_AF-B0N9E6-F1
#
_entry.id   AF-B0N9E6-F1
#
_cell.length_a   1.000
_cell.length_b   1.000
_cell.length_c   1.000
_cell.angle_alpha   90.00
_cell.angle_beta   90.00
_cell.angle_gamma   90.00
#
_symmetry.space_group_name_H-M   'P 1'
#
loop_
_entity.id
_entity.type
_entity.pdbx_description
1 polymer ?
#
loop_
_entity_poly.entity_id
_entity_poly.type
_entity_poly.pdbx_seq_one_letter_code
_entity_poly.pdbx_strand_id
1 'polypeptide(L)'
;MKCPICGQELRPGKKDPNYLLCYNCKKKFKVPQKKMQQKEEEEQRYSNIPPKHVRKKREDEMRKAYDDMLAVDDGKSRKKKPRRQEEPDDDFYDYEEEEKMSKAPIIILAIAILIVAALIVFMLLK
;
A
#
# COMPACT_ATOMS: atom_id res chain seq x y z
N MET A 1 -5.61 16.31 -31.63
CA MET A 1 -6.39 17.34 -30.89
C MET A 1 -5.79 18.69 -31.25
N LYS A 2 -6.60 19.69 -31.59
CA LYS A 2 -6.09 21.04 -31.90
C LYS A 2 -5.80 21.80 -30.61
N CYS A 3 -4.76 22.62 -30.61
CA CYS A 3 -4.46 23.49 -29.49
C CYS A 3 -5.51 24.60 -29.38
N PRO A 4 -6.09 24.87 -28.20
CA PRO A 4 -7.07 25.94 -28.01
C PRO A 4 -6.48 27.36 -28.14
N ILE A 5 -5.15 27.48 -28.24
CA ILE A 5 -4.44 28.77 -28.30
C ILE A 5 -3.90 29.04 -29.70
N CYS A 6 -3.21 28.05 -30.30
CA CYS A 6 -2.55 28.18 -31.61
C CYS A 6 -3.38 27.59 -32.77
N GLY A 7 -4.46 26.86 -32.50
CA GLY A 7 -5.24 26.13 -33.52
C GLY A 7 -4.52 24.93 -34.19
N GLN A 8 -3.20 24.84 -34.01
CA GLN A 8 -2.33 23.83 -34.59
C GLN A 8 -2.50 22.46 -33.93
N GLU A 9 -2.17 21.39 -34.65
CA GLU A 9 -2.27 20.02 -34.15
C GLU A 9 -1.25 19.76 -33.03
N LEU A 10 -1.76 19.26 -31.90
CA LEU A 10 -0.93 18.84 -30.79
C LEU A 10 -0.30 17.46 -31.08
N ARG A 11 1.01 17.33 -30.84
CA ARG A 11 1.73 16.05 -30.97
C ARG A 11 2.04 15.44 -29.60
N PRO A 12 2.06 14.10 -29.47
CA PRO A 12 2.47 13.45 -28.23
C PRO A 12 3.92 13.79 -27.88
N GLY A 13 4.18 14.05 -26.61
CA GLY A 13 5.52 14.37 -26.12
C GLY A 13 6.45 13.15 -26.15
N LYS A 14 7.73 13.39 -26.49
CA LYS A 14 8.77 12.34 -26.44
C LYS A 14 9.16 11.90 -25.02
N LYS A 15 8.90 12.73 -24.00
CA LYS A 15 9.24 12.44 -22.60
C LYS A 15 8.09 11.80 -21.82
N ASP A 16 6.85 12.23 -22.06
CA ASP A 16 5.67 11.71 -21.38
C ASP A 16 4.53 11.48 -22.37
N PRO A 17 4.06 10.23 -22.57
CA PRO A 17 2.92 9.93 -23.45
C PRO A 17 1.58 10.47 -22.92
N ASN A 18 1.55 10.91 -21.66
CA ASN A 18 0.37 11.48 -21.00
C ASN A 18 0.13 12.97 -21.34
N TYR A 19 1.06 13.63 -22.05
CA TYR A 19 0.95 15.02 -22.43
C TYR A 19 1.12 15.24 -23.93
N LEU A 20 0.25 16.08 -24.48
CA LEU A 20 0.27 16.58 -25.86
C LEU A 20 0.90 17.98 -25.87
N LEU A 21 1.83 18.25 -26.79
CA LEU A 21 2.52 19.54 -26.90
C LEU A 21 2.10 20.31 -28.17
N CYS A 22 1.85 21.63 -28.05
CA CYS A 22 1.89 22.57 -29.21
C CYS A 22 3.33 23.09 -29.31
N TYR A 23 4.03 22.83 -30.42
CA TYR A 23 5.40 23.32 -30.63
C TYR A 23 5.48 24.84 -30.78
N ASN A 24 4.38 25.48 -31.19
CA ASN A 24 4.30 26.93 -31.35
C ASN A 24 4.10 27.65 -30.00
N CYS A 25 3.14 27.19 -29.18
CA CYS A 25 2.90 27.75 -27.85
C CYS A 25 3.83 27.20 -26.75
N LYS A 26 4.60 26.14 -27.04
CA LYS A 26 5.39 25.37 -26.06
C LYS A 26 4.60 24.86 -24.83
N LYS A 27 3.26 24.86 -24.89
CA LYS A 27 2.38 24.42 -23.80
C LYS A 27 2.08 22.92 -23.90
N LYS A 28 1.93 22.31 -22.73
CA LYS A 28 1.54 20.90 -22.53
C LYS A 28 0.05 20.84 -22.20
N PHE A 29 -0.65 19.89 -22.82
CA PHE A 29 -2.06 19.59 -22.60
C PHE A 29 -2.18 18.14 -22.13
N LYS A 30 -2.99 17.87 -21.11
CA LYS A 30 -3.19 16.51 -20.59
C LYS A 30 -4.01 15.68 -21.58
N VAL A 31 -3.59 14.44 -21.84
CA VAL A 31 -4.37 13.49 -22.64
C VAL A 31 -5.65 13.10 -21.87
N PRO A 32 -6.83 13.06 -22.52
CA PRO A 32 -8.04 12.58 -21.87
C PRO A 32 -7.90 11.10 -21.48
N GLN A 33 -8.14 10.78 -20.22
CA GLN A 33 -7.92 9.43 -19.63
C GLN A 33 -8.72 8.31 -20.32
N LYS A 34 -9.83 8.63 -20.99
CA LYS A 34 -10.60 7.67 -21.79
C LYS A 34 -9.76 7.00 -22.91
N LYS A 35 -8.73 7.67 -23.42
CA LYS A 35 -7.81 7.08 -24.43
C LYS A 35 -6.78 6.14 -23.81
N MET A 36 -6.44 6.29 -22.53
CA MET A 36 -5.54 5.36 -21.82
C MET A 36 -6.24 4.03 -21.56
N GLN A 37 -7.50 4.06 -21.12
CA GLN A 37 -8.30 2.85 -20.90
C GLN A 37 -8.51 2.05 -22.20
N GLN A 38 -8.79 2.73 -23.31
CA GLN A 38 -8.89 2.09 -24.63
C GLN A 38 -7.59 1.43 -25.08
N LYS A 39 -6.42 2.00 -24.73
CA LYS A 39 -5.13 1.38 -25.03
C LYS A 39 -4.87 0.13 -24.17
N GLU A 40 -5.26 0.13 -22.90
CA GLU A 40 -5.19 -1.05 -22.03
C GLU A 40 -6.16 -2.17 -22.46
N GLU A 41 -7.28 -1.81 -23.08
CA GLU A 41 -8.21 -2.74 -23.73
C GLU A 41 -7.61 -3.27 -25.06
N GLU A 42 -6.96 -2.42 -25.86
CA GLU A 42 -6.24 -2.84 -27.07
C GLU A 42 -4.99 -3.68 -26.77
N GLU A 43 -4.29 -3.48 -25.64
CA GLU A 43 -3.17 -4.36 -25.23
C GLU A 43 -3.63 -5.76 -24.84
N GLN A 44 -4.90 -5.93 -24.42
CA GLN A 44 -5.52 -7.25 -24.25
C GLN A 44 -5.85 -7.94 -25.58
N ARG A 45 -5.68 -7.24 -26.70
CA ARG A 45 -5.87 -7.76 -28.07
C ARG A 45 -4.67 -8.56 -28.57
N TYR A 46 -3.69 -8.90 -27.73
CA TYR A 46 -2.74 -9.98 -28.04
C TYR A 46 -3.33 -11.31 -27.56
N SER A 47 -4.11 -11.90 -28.45
CA SER A 47 -5.20 -12.85 -28.23
C SER A 47 -4.79 -14.31 -27.90
N ASN A 48 -3.77 -14.52 -27.05
CA ASN A 48 -3.52 -15.83 -26.43
C ASN A 48 -3.65 -15.80 -24.89
N ILE A 49 -3.86 -14.62 -24.30
CA ILE A 49 -3.97 -14.47 -22.85
C ILE A 49 -5.46 -14.38 -22.47
N PRO A 50 -5.95 -15.22 -21.55
CA PRO A 50 -7.32 -15.11 -21.05
C PRO A 50 -7.59 -13.70 -20.50
N PRO A 51 -8.79 -13.14 -20.68
CA PRO A 51 -9.06 -11.76 -20.29
C PRO A 51 -8.81 -11.52 -18.79
N LYS A 52 -8.47 -10.28 -18.40
CA LYS A 52 -7.98 -9.94 -17.04
C LYS A 52 -8.89 -10.47 -15.91
N HIS A 53 -10.20 -10.40 -16.09
CA HIS A 53 -11.18 -10.90 -15.12
C HIS A 53 -11.13 -12.43 -14.91
N VAL A 54 -10.88 -13.21 -15.97
CA VAL A 54 -10.75 -14.68 -15.89
C VAL A 54 -9.47 -15.05 -15.13
N ARG A 55 -8.37 -14.36 -15.43
CA ARG A 55 -7.10 -14.55 -14.71
C ARG A 55 -7.24 -14.24 -13.23
N LYS A 56 -7.79 -13.07 -12.90
CA LYS A 56 -7.99 -12.63 -11.52
C LYS A 56 -8.88 -13.60 -10.74
N LYS A 57 -9.95 -14.13 -11.36
CA LYS A 57 -10.82 -15.13 -10.73
C LYS A 57 -10.05 -16.41 -10.39
N ARG A 58 -9.22 -16.91 -11.31
CA ARG A 58 -8.39 -18.11 -11.09
C ARG A 58 -7.33 -17.88 -10.00
N GLU A 59 -6.68 -16.72 -10.00
CA GLU A 59 -5.66 -16.34 -8.99
C GLU A 59 -6.28 -16.18 -7.59
N ASP A 60 -7.42 -15.49 -7.48
CA ASP A 60 -8.17 -15.32 -6.22
C ASP A 60 -8.62 -16.68 -5.66
N GLU A 61 -9.06 -17.62 -6.52
CA GLU A 61 -9.46 -18.96 -6.12
C GLU A 61 -8.27 -19.79 -5.61
N MET A 62 -7.15 -19.77 -6.31
CA MET A 62 -5.91 -20.46 -5.88
C MET A 62 -5.39 -19.90 -4.56
N ARG A 63 -5.40 -18.58 -4.39
CA ARG A 63 -5.01 -17.93 -3.14
C ARG A 63 -5.93 -18.31 -2.00
N LYS A 64 -7.24 -18.29 -2.23
CA LYS A 64 -8.22 -18.66 -1.21
C LYS A 64 -8.06 -20.13 -0.80
N ALA A 65 -7.79 -21.03 -1.73
CA ALA A 65 -7.55 -22.44 -1.43
C ALA A 65 -6.27 -22.63 -0.59
N TYR A 66 -5.22 -21.87 -0.88
CA TYR A 66 -4.01 -21.87 -0.06
C TYR A 66 -4.28 -21.33 1.35
N ASP A 67 -4.99 -20.20 1.45
CA ASP A 67 -5.38 -19.61 2.73
C ASP A 67 -6.25 -20.59 3.55
N ASP A 68 -7.12 -21.36 2.91
CA ASP A 68 -7.98 -22.36 3.56
C ASP A 68 -7.17 -23.56 4.09
N MET A 69 -6.21 -24.08 3.32
CA MET A 69 -5.29 -25.13 3.77
C MET A 69 -4.37 -24.66 4.92
N LEU A 70 -3.99 -23.39 4.92
CA LEU A 70 -3.20 -22.77 5.99
C LEU A 70 -4.05 -22.37 7.22
N ALA A 71 -5.38 -22.26 7.04
CA ALA A 71 -6.34 -21.89 8.08
C ALA A 71 -6.99 -23.09 8.77
N VAL A 72 -6.58 -24.33 8.46
CA VAL A 72 -6.96 -25.52 9.24
C VAL A 72 -6.34 -25.35 10.63
N ASP A 73 -7.16 -24.86 11.56
CA ASP A 73 -6.75 -24.21 12.81
C ASP A 73 -6.22 -25.18 13.88
N ASP A 74 -5.14 -24.76 14.56
CA ASP A 74 -4.70 -25.23 15.88
C ASP A 74 -5.64 -24.78 17.04
N GLY A 75 -6.96 -24.74 16.79
CA GLY A 75 -7.97 -24.43 17.81
C GLY A 75 -8.08 -22.99 18.29
N LYS A 76 -7.43 -22.00 17.65
CA LYS A 76 -7.55 -20.56 18.00
C LYS A 76 -8.31 -19.78 16.93
N SER A 77 -9.60 -19.55 17.16
CA SER A 77 -10.50 -18.77 16.29
C SER A 77 -9.84 -17.48 15.75
N ARG A 78 -9.43 -17.50 14.47
CA ARG A 78 -8.83 -16.33 13.80
C ARG A 78 -9.92 -15.37 13.31
N LYS A 79 -9.89 -14.12 13.78
CA LYS A 79 -10.72 -13.03 13.24
C LYS A 79 -10.36 -12.82 11.76
N LYS A 80 -11.36 -12.90 10.86
CA LYS A 80 -11.16 -12.60 9.42
C LYS A 80 -10.66 -11.16 9.27
N LYS A 81 -9.42 -10.99 8.80
CA LYS A 81 -8.90 -9.67 8.42
C LYS A 81 -9.62 -9.19 7.16
N PRO A 82 -10.00 -7.89 7.06
CA PRO A 82 -10.55 -7.35 5.82
C PRO A 82 -9.54 -7.48 4.68
N ARG A 83 -10.06 -7.70 3.46
CA ARG A 83 -9.29 -7.97 2.23
C ARG A 83 -8.21 -6.89 2.04
N ARG A 84 -6.95 -7.26 2.26
CA ARG A 84 -5.77 -6.38 2.17
C ARG A 84 -5.61 -5.95 0.72
N GLN A 85 -5.77 -4.66 0.45
CA GLN A 85 -5.30 -4.05 -0.80
C GLN A 85 -3.77 -4.17 -0.78
N GLU A 86 -3.21 -4.89 -1.76
CA GLU A 86 -1.76 -5.08 -1.89
C GLU A 86 -1.11 -3.76 -2.25
N GLU A 87 -0.40 -3.15 -1.30
CA GLU A 87 0.63 -2.16 -1.59
C GLU A 87 1.98 -2.88 -1.79
N PRO A 88 2.89 -2.31 -2.60
CA PRO A 88 4.17 -2.92 -2.94
C PRO A 88 5.04 -3.16 -1.70
N ASP A 89 5.71 -4.32 -1.68
CA ASP A 89 6.75 -4.68 -0.73
C ASP A 89 7.86 -3.62 -0.69
N ASP A 90 8.00 -2.93 0.45
CA ASP A 90 9.21 -2.21 0.86
C ASP A 90 9.14 -2.00 2.38
N ASP A 91 9.14 -3.06 3.19
CA ASP A 91 9.46 -3.04 4.66
C ASP A 91 9.61 -4.49 5.21
N PHE A 92 10.25 -5.40 4.46
CA PHE A 92 10.45 -6.82 4.84
C PHE A 92 11.51 -7.04 5.96
N TYR A 93 11.96 -6.00 6.64
CA TYR A 93 12.78 -6.14 7.86
C TYR A 93 12.32 -5.17 8.94
N ASP A 94 11.11 -5.35 9.47
CA ASP A 94 10.89 -5.05 10.87
C ASP A 94 11.05 -6.35 11.65
N TYR A 95 12.26 -6.53 12.18
CA TYR A 95 12.59 -7.56 13.15
C TYR A 95 11.80 -7.21 14.43
N GLU A 96 10.46 -7.41 14.42
CA GLU A 96 9.57 -7.39 15.60
C GLU A 96 9.89 -8.58 16.54
N GLU A 97 11.17 -8.77 16.84
CA GLU A 97 11.61 -9.57 17.98
C GLU A 97 12.84 -8.93 18.63
N GLU A 98 12.96 -7.60 18.58
CA GLU A 98 13.75 -6.88 19.58
C GLU A 98 12.99 -6.93 20.92
N GLU A 99 13.16 -8.07 21.55
CA GLU A 99 12.97 -8.38 22.96
C GLU A 99 11.57 -8.13 23.52
N LYS A 100 10.95 -9.25 23.88
CA LYS A 100 10.07 -9.39 25.04
C LYS A 100 10.78 -8.90 26.33
N MET A 101 11.25 -7.65 26.41
CA MET A 101 11.49 -7.01 27.70
C MET A 101 10.12 -6.88 28.33
N SER A 102 9.82 -7.81 29.22
CA SER A 102 8.58 -7.80 29.98
C SER A 102 8.35 -6.38 30.50
N LYS A 103 7.17 -5.80 30.25
CA LYS A 103 6.82 -4.48 30.79
C LYS A 103 6.73 -4.52 32.33
N ALA A 104 6.71 -5.72 32.91
CA ALA A 104 6.67 -5.99 34.34
C ALA A 104 7.88 -5.44 35.13
N PRO A 105 9.17 -5.72 34.81
CA PRO A 105 10.32 -5.12 35.49
C PRO A 105 10.35 -3.60 35.41
N ILE A 106 9.96 -3.00 34.28
CA ILE A 106 9.89 -1.54 34.14
C ILE A 106 8.82 -0.94 35.08
N ILE A 107 7.64 -1.57 35.14
CA ILE A 107 6.56 -1.15 36.05
C ILE A 107 6.97 -1.33 37.52
N ILE A 108 7.64 -2.43 37.87
CA ILE A 108 8.10 -2.71 39.24
C ILE A 108 9.14 -1.67 39.68
N LEU A 109 10.09 -1.31 38.81
CA LEU A 109 11.10 -0.30 39.11
C LEU A 109 10.47 1.09 39.32
N ALA A 110 9.47 1.46 38.52
CA ALA A 110 8.78 2.74 38.69
C ALA A 110 8.05 2.85 40.04
N ILE A 111 7.40 1.76 40.49
CA ILE A 111 6.72 1.73 41.79
C ILE A 111 7.73 1.81 42.94
N ALA A 112 8.86 1.11 42.84
CA ALA A 112 9.91 1.16 43.87
C ALA A 112 10.48 2.57 44.05
N ILE A 113 10.73 3.29 42.95
CA ILE A 113 11.25 4.66 42.98
C ILE A 113 10.25 5.61 43.65
N LEU A 114 8.94 5.46 43.36
CA LEU A 114 7.90 6.29 43.99
C LEU A 114 7.83 6.09 45.51
N ILE A 115 7.96 4.86 45.99
CA ILE A 115 7.94 4.56 47.44
C ILE A 115 9.16 5.18 48.12
N VAL A 116 10.35 5.06 47.52
CA VAL A 116 11.58 5.65 48.07
C VAL A 116 11.48 7.18 48.11
N ALA A 117 10.99 7.81 47.04
CA ALA A 117 10.79 9.25 47.01
C ALA A 117 9.78 9.71 48.08
N ALA A 118 8.69 8.98 48.28
CA ALA A 118 7.70 9.27 49.32
C ALA A 118 8.28 9.15 50.74
N LEU A 119 9.13 8.15 50.99
CA LEU A 119 9.82 7.99 52.28
C LEU A 119 10.81 9.12 52.55
N ILE A 120 11.58 9.54 51.54
CA ILE A 120 12.51 10.67 51.65
C ILE A 120 11.73 11.96 51.95
N VAL A 121 10.65 12.21 51.23
CA VAL A 121 9.77 13.36 51.46
C VAL A 121 9.15 13.32 52.85
N PHE A 122 8.70 12.15 53.32
CA PHE A 122 8.18 11.96 54.68
C PHE A 122 9.24 12.23 55.77
N MET A 123 10.49 11.81 55.55
CA MET A 123 11.60 12.10 56.47
C MET A 123 12.06 13.56 56.43
N LEU A 124 11.81 14.29 55.34
CA LEU A 124 12.11 15.73 55.22
C LEU A 124 10.99 16.64 55.71
N LEU A 125 9.74 16.16 55.70
CA LEU A 125 8.56 16.87 56.21
C LEU A 125 8.28 16.62 57.70
N LYS A 126 9.05 15.75 58.34
CA LYS A 126 8.93 15.40 59.75
C LYS A 126 10.15 15.82 60.54
#